data_AF-A0A172Q8X0-F1
#
_entry.id   AF-A0A172Q8X0-F1
#
_cell.length_a   1.000
_cell.length_b   1.000
_cell.length_c   1.000
_cell.angle_alpha   90.00
_cell.angle_beta   90.00
_cell.angle_gamma   90.00
#
_symmetry.space_group_name_H-M   'P 1'
#
loop_
_entity.id
_entity.type
_entity.pdbx_description
1 polymer ?
#
loop_
_entity_poly.entity_id
_entity_poly.type
_entity_poly.pdbx_seq_one_letter_code
_entity_poly.pdbx_strand_id
1 'polypeptide(L)'
;MITARDVRKAHDILKNVVEKTPLDFDRYLSEKYGATVYLKRENMQKVRSFKIRGAYYAISQLSEEEKSRGVVCASAGNHAQGVAFTCHEMKIPATIFMPVTTPQQKIGQVQFFGGPYVTTKLVGDTFDASAQAALDYTKAEGMTFIDPFDDPNVQAGQGTVAYEIYEQAQDDGVSFDSVFVPVGGGGLISGVATYFKDVAPDMTVIGVEASGARSMRAAFEKGHPVKLEHIDKFADGIAVQKVGRSTYEAARRYVDQLIGVDEGLISETLIDMYSKQGIIAEPAGAAAIAALEVMKDDIKGKTVACIISGGNNDINRMQEMEERALIYDGVKHYFVVNFPQRPGALREFVNNILGPNDDITRFEYIKRANKGTGPVLIGITLGDKADYAALIERLSVFDPSYINLHGNESLYNMLV
;
A
#
# COMPACT_ATOMS: atom_id res chain seq x y z
N MET A 1 9.43 -20.92 12.66
CA MET A 1 8.18 -20.12 12.75
C MET A 1 8.04 -19.62 14.17
N ILE A 2 7.56 -18.40 14.34
CA ILE A 2 7.22 -17.81 15.65
C ILE A 2 5.97 -18.46 16.26
N THR A 3 5.70 -18.18 17.53
CA THR A 3 4.52 -18.61 18.28
C THR A 3 3.81 -17.43 18.95
N ALA A 4 2.58 -17.59 19.44
CA ALA A 4 1.94 -16.54 20.24
C ALA A 4 2.73 -16.16 21.50
N ARG A 5 3.53 -17.09 22.06
CA ARG A 5 4.44 -16.77 23.18
C ARG A 5 5.49 -15.75 22.77
N ASP A 6 6.02 -15.84 21.56
CA ASP A 6 7.04 -14.90 21.07
C ASP A 6 6.43 -13.52 20.83
N VAL A 7 5.19 -13.46 20.34
CA VAL A 7 4.43 -12.21 20.22
C VAL A 7 4.15 -11.59 21.60
N ARG A 8 3.77 -12.38 22.61
CA ARG A 8 3.57 -11.87 23.98
C ARG A 8 4.86 -11.29 24.58
N LYS A 9 5.99 -11.98 24.40
CA LYS A 9 7.31 -11.45 24.80
C LYS A 9 7.65 -10.14 24.10
N ALA A 10 7.35 -10.04 22.81
CA ALA A 10 7.54 -8.81 22.05
C ALA A 10 6.67 -7.68 22.60
N HIS A 11 5.40 -7.96 22.92
CA HIS A 11 4.50 -6.98 23.52
C HIS A 11 5.01 -6.47 24.88
N ASP A 12 5.54 -7.36 25.73
CA ASP A 12 6.07 -6.97 27.04
C ASP A 12 7.22 -5.96 26.96
N ILE A 13 8.04 -6.03 25.92
CA ILE A 13 9.09 -5.04 25.63
C ILE A 13 8.50 -3.79 24.99
N LEU A 14 7.63 -3.96 24.00
CA LEU A 14 7.12 -2.86 23.18
C LEU A 14 6.11 -1.95 23.89
N LYS A 15 5.39 -2.42 24.91
CA LYS A 15 4.32 -1.64 25.59
C LYS A 15 4.77 -0.30 26.19
N ASN A 16 6.06 -0.12 26.45
CA ASN A 16 6.64 1.14 26.96
C ASN A 16 7.23 2.02 25.84
N VAL A 17 7.23 1.53 24.61
CA VAL A 17 7.97 2.09 23.46
C VAL A 17 7.01 2.53 22.37
N VAL A 18 5.99 1.73 22.08
CA VAL A 18 4.99 2.03 21.04
C VAL A 18 3.69 2.50 21.67
N GLU A 19 2.90 3.27 20.94
CA GLU A 19 1.55 3.62 21.36
C GLU A 19 0.65 2.38 21.27
N LYS A 20 -0.18 2.14 22.30
CA LYS A 20 -1.33 1.23 22.20
C LYS A 20 -2.37 1.92 21.32
N THR A 21 -2.34 1.62 20.02
CA THR A 21 -3.15 2.36 19.04
C THR A 21 -4.65 2.06 19.20
N PRO A 22 -5.54 3.00 18.84
CA PRO A 22 -6.98 2.79 18.95
C PRO A 22 -7.47 1.59 18.13
N LEU A 23 -8.49 0.92 18.66
CA LEU A 23 -9.34 -0.05 17.97
C LEU A 23 -10.76 0.55 17.90
N ASP A 24 -11.00 1.37 16.89
CA ASP A 24 -12.19 2.22 16.85
C ASP A 24 -13.35 1.51 16.15
N PHE A 25 -14.54 1.50 16.75
CA PHE A 25 -15.76 1.16 16.03
C PHE A 25 -16.06 2.22 14.95
N ASP A 26 -16.19 1.80 13.70
CA ASP A 26 -16.46 2.70 12.60
C ASP A 26 -17.92 2.62 12.14
N ARG A 27 -18.71 3.62 12.51
CA ARG A 27 -20.13 3.68 12.19
C ARG A 27 -20.39 3.79 10.68
N TYR A 28 -19.61 4.58 9.95
CA TYR A 28 -19.83 4.83 8.53
C TYR A 28 -19.65 3.54 7.72
N LEU A 29 -18.53 2.83 7.93
CA LEU A 29 -18.26 1.56 7.25
C LEU A 29 -19.23 0.47 7.70
N SER A 30 -19.62 0.47 8.98
CA SER A 30 -20.60 -0.49 9.50
C SER A 30 -21.97 -0.35 8.81
N GLU A 31 -22.46 0.89 8.68
CA GLU A 31 -23.71 1.18 7.96
C GLU A 31 -23.58 0.88 6.46
N LYS A 32 -22.44 1.22 5.83
CA LYS A 32 -22.18 0.97 4.39
C LYS A 32 -22.24 -0.52 4.05
N TYR A 33 -21.62 -1.38 4.85
CA TYR A 33 -21.48 -2.81 4.54
C TYR A 33 -22.47 -3.71 5.28
N GLY A 34 -23.31 -3.16 6.17
CA GLY A 34 -24.22 -3.95 7.00
C GLY A 34 -23.48 -4.96 7.88
N ALA A 35 -22.31 -4.56 8.39
CA ALA A 35 -21.41 -5.35 9.24
C ALA A 35 -20.99 -4.49 10.44
N THR A 36 -20.38 -5.08 11.46
CA THR A 36 -19.79 -4.32 12.58
C THR A 36 -18.29 -4.17 12.32
N VAL A 37 -17.86 -3.00 11.88
CA VAL A 37 -16.48 -2.74 11.44
C VAL A 37 -15.68 -2.02 12.52
N TYR A 38 -14.51 -2.54 12.85
CA TYR A 38 -13.51 -1.90 13.70
C TYR A 38 -12.22 -1.59 12.95
N LEU A 39 -11.55 -0.51 13.32
CA LEU A 39 -10.32 -0.05 12.70
C LEU A 39 -9.17 -0.05 13.72
N LYS A 40 -8.14 -0.87 13.48
CA LYS A 40 -6.89 -0.82 14.25
C LYS A 40 -5.95 0.23 13.63
N ARG A 41 -5.76 1.35 14.31
CA ARG A 41 -5.18 2.58 13.75
C ARG A 41 -3.66 2.68 13.89
N GLU A 42 -2.92 1.80 13.22
CA GLU A 42 -1.45 1.84 13.21
C GLU A 42 -0.87 3.06 12.48
N ASN A 43 -1.67 3.80 11.71
CA ASN A 43 -1.33 5.13 11.20
C ASN A 43 -1.11 6.19 12.30
N MET A 44 -1.62 5.96 13.53
CA MET A 44 -1.42 6.85 14.68
C MET A 44 -0.17 6.49 15.52
N GLN A 45 0.62 5.51 15.09
CA GLN A 45 1.86 5.13 15.76
C GLN A 45 2.93 6.24 15.67
N LYS A 46 3.98 6.20 16.50
CA LYS A 46 5.05 7.22 16.55
C LYS A 46 5.69 7.56 15.20
N VAL A 47 5.93 6.54 14.36
CA VAL A 47 6.44 6.68 12.98
C VAL A 47 5.33 6.57 11.93
N ARG A 48 4.08 6.79 12.35
CA ARG A 48 2.84 6.73 11.54
C ARG A 48 2.64 5.42 10.79
N SER A 49 3.19 4.33 11.30
CA SER A 49 2.98 2.98 10.78
C SER A 49 3.37 1.92 11.81
N PHE A 50 2.90 0.70 11.59
CA PHE A 50 3.20 -0.45 12.46
C PHE A 50 4.70 -0.83 12.50
N LYS A 51 5.50 -0.39 11.53
CA LYS A 51 6.87 -0.89 11.30
C LYS A 51 7.82 -0.71 12.48
N ILE A 52 7.60 0.30 13.33
CA ILE A 52 8.39 0.49 14.56
C ILE A 52 8.34 -0.74 15.46
N ARG A 53 7.22 -1.49 15.51
CA ARG A 53 7.08 -2.63 16.41
C ARG A 53 8.12 -3.71 16.13
N GLY A 54 8.17 -4.20 14.89
CA GLY A 54 9.15 -5.21 14.50
C GLY A 54 10.58 -4.68 14.40
N ALA A 55 10.78 -3.43 13.94
CA ALA A 55 12.12 -2.83 13.89
C ALA A 55 12.72 -2.72 15.30
N TYR A 56 11.95 -2.16 16.24
CA TYR A 56 12.39 -2.00 17.62
C TYR A 56 12.65 -3.34 18.29
N TYR A 57 11.70 -4.27 18.19
CA TYR A 57 11.87 -5.57 18.82
C TYR A 57 13.08 -6.32 18.24
N ALA A 58 13.25 -6.38 16.91
CA ALA A 58 14.41 -7.03 16.31
C ALA A 58 15.76 -6.43 16.77
N ILE A 59 15.87 -5.10 16.80
CA ILE A 59 17.10 -4.42 17.25
C ILE A 59 17.31 -4.62 18.77
N SER A 60 16.25 -4.69 19.56
CA SER A 60 16.34 -4.94 21.01
C SER A 60 16.91 -6.32 21.34
N GLN A 61 16.72 -7.30 20.45
CA GLN A 61 17.20 -8.67 20.62
C GLN A 61 18.67 -8.86 20.22
N LEU A 62 19.32 -7.85 19.65
CA LEU A 62 20.74 -7.92 19.30
C LEU A 62 21.63 -8.00 20.55
N SER A 63 22.77 -8.67 20.41
CA SER A 63 23.82 -8.67 21.44
C SER A 63 24.44 -7.28 21.59
N GLU A 64 25.12 -7.01 22.70
CA GLU A 64 25.80 -5.72 22.87
C GLU A 64 26.93 -5.52 21.85
N GLU A 65 27.60 -6.60 21.43
CA GLU A 65 28.60 -6.57 20.37
C GLU A 65 27.97 -6.24 19.00
N GLU A 66 26.80 -6.76 18.69
CA GLU A 66 26.05 -6.41 17.48
C GLU A 66 25.58 -4.95 17.51
N LYS A 67 25.00 -4.51 18.64
CA LYS A 67 24.60 -3.11 18.83
C LYS A 67 25.78 -2.14 18.71
N SER A 68 26.95 -2.49 19.26
CA SER A 68 28.15 -1.65 19.16
C SER A 68 28.69 -1.51 17.73
N ARG A 69 28.47 -2.53 16.89
CA ARG A 69 28.84 -2.50 15.46
C ARG A 69 27.82 -1.72 14.65
N GLY A 70 26.59 -1.65 15.11
CA GLY A 70 25.49 -0.93 14.48
C GLY A 70 24.72 -1.77 13.47
N VAL A 71 23.68 -1.16 12.91
CA VAL A 71 22.73 -1.85 12.04
C VAL A 71 22.65 -1.25 10.64
N VAL A 72 22.16 -2.05 9.69
CA VAL A 72 21.96 -1.66 8.29
C VAL A 72 20.56 -2.05 7.87
N CYS A 73 19.88 -1.21 7.08
CA CYS A 73 18.68 -1.64 6.37
C CYS A 73 18.57 -0.99 4.99
N ALA A 74 17.78 -1.58 4.10
CA ALA A 74 17.42 -0.99 2.81
C ALA A 74 15.91 -0.68 2.79
N SER A 75 15.56 0.59 2.78
CA SER A 75 14.18 1.06 2.64
C SER A 75 14.17 2.59 2.49
N ALA A 76 13.24 3.11 1.70
CA ALA A 76 12.96 4.54 1.61
C ALA A 76 11.62 4.93 2.29
N GLY A 77 11.01 4.02 3.06
CA GLY A 77 9.66 4.20 3.60
C GLY A 77 9.54 3.82 5.07
N ASN A 78 8.39 3.25 5.44
CA ASN A 78 8.00 2.97 6.82
C ASN A 78 9.02 2.12 7.60
N HIS A 79 9.69 1.16 6.95
CA HIS A 79 10.73 0.36 7.62
C HIS A 79 11.95 1.21 7.99
N ALA A 80 12.44 2.06 7.09
CA ALA A 80 13.56 2.96 7.38
C ALA A 80 13.23 3.94 8.51
N GLN A 81 12.01 4.46 8.55
CA GLN A 81 11.59 5.33 9.66
C GLN A 81 11.55 4.57 11.00
N GLY A 82 11.03 3.33 11.01
CA GLY A 82 11.02 2.47 12.19
C GLY A 82 12.42 2.13 12.71
N VAL A 83 13.35 1.77 11.82
CA VAL A 83 14.76 1.53 12.15
C VAL A 83 15.42 2.81 12.65
N ALA A 84 15.23 3.93 11.94
CA ALA A 84 15.83 5.21 12.30
C ALA A 84 15.40 5.67 13.70
N PHE A 85 14.10 5.65 13.98
CA PHE A 85 13.55 5.99 15.29
C PHE A 85 14.13 5.10 16.39
N THR A 86 14.14 3.79 16.17
CA THR A 86 14.68 2.80 17.12
C THR A 86 16.15 3.08 17.44
N CYS A 87 16.97 3.26 16.40
CA CYS A 87 18.39 3.49 16.54
C CYS A 87 18.71 4.81 17.24
N HIS A 88 17.91 5.85 17.00
CA HIS A 88 18.01 7.10 17.73
C HIS A 88 17.70 6.93 19.23
N GLU A 89 16.60 6.25 19.56
CA GLU A 89 16.20 6.02 20.96
C GLU A 89 17.23 5.18 21.72
N MET A 90 17.73 4.11 21.08
CA MET A 90 18.70 3.18 21.67
C MET A 90 20.16 3.64 21.53
N LYS A 91 20.42 4.76 20.84
CA LYS A 91 21.75 5.30 20.55
C LYS A 91 22.66 4.32 19.80
N ILE A 92 22.09 3.57 18.87
CA ILE A 92 22.79 2.59 18.04
C ILE A 92 23.08 3.20 16.65
N PRO A 93 24.32 3.16 16.15
CA PRO A 93 24.62 3.62 14.80
C PRO A 93 23.85 2.82 13.74
N ALA A 94 23.25 3.50 12.77
CA ALA A 94 22.53 2.87 11.66
C ALA A 94 22.92 3.46 10.31
N THR A 95 23.06 2.59 9.32
CA THR A 95 23.22 2.98 7.91
C THR A 95 22.00 2.54 7.11
N ILE A 96 21.29 3.50 6.52
CA ILE A 96 20.06 3.24 5.77
C ILE A 96 20.29 3.49 4.29
N PHE A 97 20.15 2.44 3.50
CA PHE A 97 20.29 2.48 2.05
C PHE A 97 18.96 2.80 1.37
N MET A 98 19.01 3.73 0.43
CA MET A 98 17.88 4.14 -0.40
C MET A 98 18.30 4.29 -1.87
N PRO A 99 17.40 4.15 -2.84
CA PRO A 99 17.70 4.51 -4.22
C PRO A 99 18.06 5.98 -4.38
N VAL A 100 18.90 6.32 -5.37
CA VAL A 100 19.25 7.72 -5.71
C VAL A 100 18.02 8.53 -6.12
N THR A 101 17.02 7.86 -6.68
CA THR A 101 15.73 8.43 -7.10
C THR A 101 14.77 8.70 -5.94
N THR A 102 15.17 8.45 -4.68
CA THR A 102 14.30 8.65 -3.52
C THR A 102 13.97 10.13 -3.32
N PRO A 103 12.68 10.50 -3.19
CA PRO A 103 12.28 11.88 -2.93
C PRO A 103 12.90 12.44 -1.64
N GLN A 104 13.31 13.71 -1.68
CA GLN A 104 13.94 14.38 -0.53
C GLN A 104 13.05 14.39 0.72
N GLN A 105 11.73 14.44 0.57
CA GLN A 105 10.79 14.34 1.69
C GLN A 105 10.95 13.02 2.46
N LYS A 106 11.12 11.88 1.75
CA LYS A 106 11.30 10.56 2.37
C LYS A 106 12.66 10.46 3.07
N ILE A 107 13.71 11.00 2.46
CA ILE A 107 15.06 11.07 3.05
C ILE A 107 15.03 11.93 4.33
N GLY A 108 14.42 13.11 4.26
CA GLY A 108 14.32 14.05 5.38
C GLY A 108 13.57 13.46 6.58
N GLN A 109 12.50 12.68 6.35
CA GLN A 109 11.77 11.99 7.43
C GLN A 109 12.66 10.96 8.14
N VAL A 110 13.43 10.17 7.40
CA VAL A 110 14.34 9.19 7.99
C VAL A 110 15.45 9.87 8.79
N GLN A 111 16.01 10.96 8.28
CA GLN A 111 17.00 11.76 9.01
C GLN A 111 16.40 12.41 10.27
N PHE A 112 15.17 12.92 10.20
CA PHE A 112 14.46 13.49 11.34
C PHE A 112 14.30 12.46 12.47
N PHE A 113 13.80 11.27 12.18
CA PHE A 113 13.65 10.21 13.19
C PHE A 113 14.98 9.65 13.67
N GLY A 114 15.99 9.61 12.80
CA GLY A 114 17.30 9.03 13.08
C GLY A 114 18.26 9.92 13.86
N GLY A 115 18.09 11.23 13.77
CA GLY A 115 18.98 12.21 14.38
C GLY A 115 20.46 11.93 14.05
N PRO A 116 21.39 12.10 15.01
CA PRO A 116 22.82 11.89 14.77
C PRO A 116 23.24 10.42 14.64
N TYR A 117 22.33 9.47 14.90
CA TYR A 117 22.65 8.03 14.90
C TYR A 117 22.45 7.37 13.54
N VAL A 118 21.85 8.08 12.57
CA VAL A 118 21.50 7.53 11.26
C VAL A 118 22.28 8.21 10.15
N THR A 119 22.90 7.40 9.30
CA THR A 119 23.51 7.82 8.04
C THR A 119 22.71 7.26 6.86
N THR A 120 22.23 8.12 5.97
CA THR A 120 21.55 7.70 4.72
C THR A 120 22.54 7.55 3.58
N LYS A 121 22.54 6.41 2.88
CA LYS A 121 23.35 6.17 1.67
C LYS A 121 22.45 5.98 0.45
N LEU A 122 22.59 6.87 -0.53
CA LEU A 122 21.85 6.80 -1.79
C LEU A 122 22.65 5.97 -2.81
N VAL A 123 22.14 4.79 -3.17
CA VAL A 123 22.83 3.85 -4.06
C VAL A 123 21.84 3.17 -5.00
N GLY A 124 22.17 3.18 -6.29
CA GLY A 124 21.40 2.54 -7.36
C GLY A 124 20.12 3.29 -7.74
N ASP A 125 19.60 2.98 -8.93
CA ASP A 125 18.37 3.61 -9.45
C ASP A 125 17.10 2.86 -9.02
N THR A 126 17.26 1.66 -8.46
CA THR A 126 16.16 0.77 -8.06
C THR A 126 16.30 0.32 -6.62
N PHE A 127 15.17 -0.08 -6.03
CA PHE A 127 15.16 -0.68 -4.69
C PHE A 127 16.05 -1.93 -4.60
N ASP A 128 15.99 -2.82 -5.60
CA ASP A 128 16.80 -4.04 -5.64
C ASP A 128 18.30 -3.73 -5.62
N ALA A 129 18.76 -2.73 -6.38
CA ALA A 129 20.15 -2.32 -6.40
C ALA A 129 20.58 -1.75 -5.03
N SER A 130 19.73 -0.92 -4.41
CA SER A 130 19.98 -0.36 -3.08
C SER A 130 20.00 -1.44 -1.99
N ALA A 131 19.10 -2.42 -2.07
CA ALA A 131 19.04 -3.55 -1.14
C ALA A 131 20.29 -4.45 -1.26
N GLN A 132 20.73 -4.74 -2.48
CA GLN A 132 21.97 -5.49 -2.69
C GLN A 132 23.19 -4.73 -2.11
N ALA A 133 23.28 -3.42 -2.35
CA ALA A 133 24.36 -2.60 -1.79
C ALA A 133 24.35 -2.60 -0.24
N ALA A 134 23.17 -2.59 0.38
CA ALA A 134 23.03 -2.68 1.83
C ALA A 134 23.52 -4.03 2.36
N LEU A 135 23.20 -5.13 1.70
CA LEU A 135 23.66 -6.47 2.06
C LEU A 135 25.18 -6.61 1.92
N ASP A 136 25.75 -6.06 0.86
CA ASP A 136 27.20 -6.08 0.63
C ASP A 136 27.93 -5.23 1.67
N TYR A 137 27.39 -4.05 2.01
CA TYR A 137 27.92 -3.19 3.08
C TYR A 137 27.84 -3.85 4.45
N THR A 138 26.73 -4.53 4.75
CA THR A 138 26.54 -5.30 5.99
C THR A 138 27.68 -6.31 6.17
N LYS A 139 28.00 -7.07 5.11
CA LYS A 139 29.08 -8.06 5.14
C LYS A 139 30.46 -7.42 5.27
N ALA A 140 30.70 -6.32 4.56
CA ALA A 140 32.00 -5.65 4.56
C ALA A 140 32.34 -5.03 5.92
N GLU A 141 31.37 -4.42 6.59
CA GLU A 141 31.56 -3.74 7.87
C GLU A 141 31.27 -4.62 9.09
N GLY A 142 30.78 -5.85 8.88
CA GLY A 142 30.39 -6.77 9.96
C GLY A 142 29.23 -6.25 10.82
N MET A 143 28.36 -5.43 10.25
CA MET A 143 27.16 -4.88 10.89
C MET A 143 25.99 -5.88 10.81
N THR A 144 24.88 -5.58 11.48
CA THR A 144 23.67 -6.42 11.41
C THR A 144 22.62 -5.85 10.47
N PHE A 145 22.17 -6.65 9.49
CA PHE A 145 21.08 -6.26 8.60
C PHE A 145 19.71 -6.48 9.27
N ILE A 146 18.87 -5.44 9.28
CA ILE A 146 17.50 -5.50 9.83
C ILE A 146 16.52 -5.65 8.67
N ASP A 147 16.05 -6.89 8.48
CA ASP A 147 15.10 -7.21 7.42
C ASP A 147 13.74 -6.51 7.63
N PRO A 148 13.10 -6.00 6.57
CA PRO A 148 11.77 -5.40 6.69
C PRO A 148 10.63 -6.37 7.04
N PHE A 149 10.79 -7.68 6.86
CA PHE A 149 9.71 -8.64 7.10
C PHE A 149 10.15 -10.10 7.33
N ASP A 150 11.21 -10.61 6.69
CA ASP A 150 11.62 -12.02 6.71
C ASP A 150 12.56 -12.36 7.89
N ASP A 151 12.27 -11.77 9.04
CA ASP A 151 12.97 -12.01 10.30
C ASP A 151 11.97 -12.43 11.39
N PRO A 152 12.24 -13.48 12.19
CA PRO A 152 11.33 -13.94 13.24
C PRO A 152 11.04 -12.88 14.31
N ASN A 153 12.02 -12.08 14.71
CA ASN A 153 11.80 -11.02 15.70
C ASN A 153 10.94 -9.91 15.08
N VAL A 154 11.21 -9.52 13.83
CA VAL A 154 10.36 -8.56 13.12
C VAL A 154 8.92 -9.06 13.10
N GLN A 155 8.66 -10.30 12.70
CA GLN A 155 7.32 -10.90 12.70
C GLN A 155 6.68 -10.91 14.09
N ALA A 156 7.42 -11.29 15.13
CA ALA A 156 6.91 -11.30 16.51
C ALA A 156 6.52 -9.89 16.97
N GLY A 157 7.35 -8.89 16.69
CA GLY A 157 7.07 -7.49 16.97
C GLY A 157 5.84 -6.99 16.20
N GLN A 158 5.72 -7.27 14.90
CA GLN A 158 4.52 -6.88 14.14
C GLN A 158 3.26 -7.60 14.65
N GLY A 159 3.39 -8.84 15.12
CA GLY A 159 2.28 -9.61 15.71
C GLY A 159 1.68 -8.97 16.96
N THR A 160 2.38 -8.03 17.62
CA THR A 160 1.81 -7.30 18.76
C THR A 160 0.60 -6.46 18.40
N VAL A 161 0.40 -6.14 17.12
CA VAL A 161 -0.86 -5.56 16.62
C VAL A 161 -2.04 -6.49 16.90
N ALA A 162 -1.90 -7.79 16.65
CA ALA A 162 -2.94 -8.78 16.94
C ALA A 162 -3.13 -9.02 18.43
N TYR A 163 -2.05 -8.97 19.21
CA TYR A 163 -2.14 -8.99 20.68
C TYR A 163 -3.05 -7.85 21.17
N GLU A 164 -2.80 -6.63 20.71
CA GLU A 164 -3.59 -5.47 21.14
C GLU A 164 -5.03 -5.53 20.64
N ILE A 165 -5.27 -5.97 19.39
CA ILE A 165 -6.64 -6.18 18.89
C ILE A 165 -7.38 -7.15 19.81
N TYR A 166 -6.77 -8.29 20.15
CA TYR A 166 -7.39 -9.30 21.00
C TYR A 166 -7.66 -8.76 22.41
N GLU A 167 -6.68 -8.10 23.03
CA GLU A 167 -6.84 -7.52 24.37
C GLU A 167 -7.94 -6.46 24.41
N GLN A 168 -7.93 -5.51 23.46
CA GLN A 168 -8.95 -4.46 23.37
C GLN A 168 -10.35 -5.03 23.09
N ALA A 169 -10.45 -6.08 22.25
CA ALA A 169 -11.71 -6.78 22.00
C ALA A 169 -12.29 -7.40 23.28
N GLN A 170 -11.44 -8.02 24.11
CA GLN A 170 -11.86 -8.60 25.39
C GLN A 170 -12.32 -7.51 26.37
N ASP A 171 -11.59 -6.39 26.45
CA ASP A 171 -11.94 -5.25 27.29
C ASP A 171 -13.33 -4.68 26.91
N ASP A 172 -13.64 -4.62 25.61
CA ASP A 172 -14.89 -4.10 25.08
C ASP A 172 -16.01 -5.15 24.97
N GLY A 173 -15.74 -6.43 25.28
CA GLY A 173 -16.69 -7.54 25.16
C GLY A 173 -17.07 -7.88 23.71
N VAL A 174 -16.18 -7.59 22.76
CA VAL A 174 -16.38 -7.79 21.32
C VAL A 174 -15.72 -9.10 20.88
N SER A 175 -16.41 -9.87 20.04
CA SER A 175 -15.84 -11.03 19.35
C SER A 175 -15.80 -10.76 17.85
N PHE A 176 -14.65 -10.98 17.23
CA PHE A 176 -14.43 -10.76 15.80
C PHE A 176 -14.54 -12.09 15.04
N ASP A 177 -15.23 -12.06 13.90
CA ASP A 177 -15.30 -13.17 12.96
C ASP A 177 -14.08 -13.20 12.03
N SER A 178 -13.55 -12.01 11.68
CA SER A 178 -12.41 -11.91 10.78
C SER A 178 -11.56 -10.66 10.99
N VAL A 179 -10.27 -10.76 10.62
CA VAL A 179 -9.32 -9.65 10.56
C VAL A 179 -8.73 -9.49 9.16
N PHE A 180 -8.76 -8.26 8.65
CA PHE A 180 -8.20 -7.86 7.36
C PHE A 180 -6.82 -7.23 7.55
N VAL A 181 -5.81 -7.78 6.89
CA VAL A 181 -4.41 -7.42 7.09
C VAL A 181 -3.73 -7.15 5.76
N PRO A 182 -3.15 -5.95 5.52
CA PRO A 182 -2.38 -5.68 4.32
C PRO A 182 -1.13 -6.58 4.21
N VAL A 183 -0.84 -7.05 3.02
CA VAL A 183 0.25 -7.98 2.72
C VAL A 183 1.18 -7.39 1.67
N GLY A 184 2.39 -7.05 2.10
CA GLY A 184 3.55 -6.87 1.23
C GLY A 184 4.46 -8.09 1.31
N GLY A 185 5.63 -7.95 1.95
CA GLY A 185 6.57 -9.07 2.15
C GLY A 185 6.13 -10.11 3.19
N GLY A 186 4.98 -9.91 3.85
CA GLY A 186 4.34 -10.89 4.73
C GLY A 186 4.64 -10.75 6.23
N GLY A 187 5.45 -9.78 6.67
CA GLY A 187 5.85 -9.66 8.08
C GLY A 187 4.68 -9.44 9.05
N LEU A 188 3.77 -8.51 8.71
CA LEU A 188 2.60 -8.19 9.53
C LEU A 188 1.61 -9.37 9.60
N ILE A 189 1.16 -9.86 8.45
CA ILE A 189 0.23 -11.00 8.35
C ILE A 189 0.77 -12.25 9.05
N SER A 190 2.09 -12.51 8.99
CA SER A 190 2.67 -13.68 9.68
C SER A 190 2.56 -13.57 11.20
N GLY A 191 2.88 -12.41 11.75
CA GLY A 191 2.71 -12.13 13.18
C GLY A 191 1.25 -12.19 13.63
N VAL A 192 0.37 -11.54 12.87
CA VAL A 192 -1.07 -11.49 13.14
C VAL A 192 -1.70 -12.87 13.09
N ALA A 193 -1.47 -13.61 12.00
CA ALA A 193 -2.05 -14.94 11.78
C ALA A 193 -1.55 -15.93 12.84
N THR A 194 -0.25 -15.94 13.14
CA THR A 194 0.31 -16.82 14.17
C THR A 194 -0.35 -16.57 15.52
N TYR A 195 -0.49 -15.32 15.93
CA TYR A 195 -1.06 -14.99 17.23
C TYR A 195 -2.53 -15.42 17.31
N PHE A 196 -3.36 -15.04 16.34
CA PHE A 196 -4.78 -15.39 16.36
C PHE A 196 -5.01 -16.89 16.26
N LYS A 197 -4.27 -17.62 15.43
CA LYS A 197 -4.47 -19.08 15.32
C LYS A 197 -4.12 -19.85 16.59
N ASP A 198 -3.29 -19.28 17.46
CA ASP A 198 -2.99 -19.86 18.78
C ASP A 198 -4.04 -19.47 19.85
N VAL A 199 -4.52 -18.22 19.87
CA VAL A 199 -5.38 -17.71 20.98
C VAL A 199 -6.88 -17.63 20.68
N ALA A 200 -7.23 -17.55 19.39
CA ALA A 200 -8.60 -17.43 18.88
C ALA A 200 -8.67 -18.17 17.52
N PRO A 201 -8.58 -19.51 17.51
CA PRO A 201 -8.41 -20.30 16.28
C PRO A 201 -9.55 -20.14 15.27
N ASP A 202 -10.75 -19.78 15.75
CA ASP A 202 -11.94 -19.53 14.94
C ASP A 202 -11.91 -18.19 14.19
N MET A 203 -11.00 -17.27 14.57
CA MET A 203 -10.80 -16.01 13.86
C MET A 203 -10.31 -16.29 12.43
N THR A 204 -11.03 -15.76 11.44
CA THR A 204 -10.60 -15.83 10.04
C THR A 204 -9.60 -14.71 9.75
N VAL A 205 -8.41 -15.07 9.27
CA VAL A 205 -7.34 -14.14 8.93
C VAL A 205 -7.29 -13.96 7.41
N ILE A 206 -7.61 -12.75 6.96
CA ILE A 206 -7.70 -12.39 5.53
C ILE A 206 -6.52 -11.49 5.18
N GLY A 207 -5.63 -11.99 4.34
CA GLY A 207 -4.53 -11.21 3.77
C GLY A 207 -4.98 -10.44 2.53
N VAL A 208 -4.63 -9.16 2.48
CA VAL A 208 -5.03 -8.23 1.41
C VAL A 208 -3.81 -7.75 0.64
N GLU A 209 -3.74 -8.09 -0.64
CA GLU A 209 -2.68 -7.64 -1.55
C GLU A 209 -3.24 -6.61 -2.54
N ALA A 210 -2.40 -5.67 -2.99
CA ALA A 210 -2.73 -4.86 -4.16
C ALA A 210 -2.71 -5.74 -5.42
N SER A 211 -3.67 -5.57 -6.32
CA SER A 211 -3.82 -6.40 -7.52
C SER A 211 -2.57 -6.38 -8.40
N GLY A 212 -1.88 -5.24 -8.50
CA GLY A 212 -0.63 -5.09 -9.23
C GLY A 212 0.60 -5.70 -8.53
N ALA A 213 0.50 -6.24 -7.32
CA ALA A 213 1.65 -6.78 -6.58
C ALA A 213 1.34 -8.00 -5.69
N ARG A 214 0.62 -8.99 -6.23
CA ARG A 214 0.16 -10.20 -5.48
C ARG A 214 1.23 -11.28 -5.27
N SER A 215 2.34 -10.92 -4.62
CA SER A 215 3.50 -11.81 -4.46
C SER A 215 3.27 -12.98 -3.49
N MET A 216 2.47 -12.82 -2.44
CA MET A 216 2.07 -13.88 -1.53
C MET A 216 1.15 -14.87 -2.24
N ARG A 217 0.15 -14.38 -2.99
CA ARG A 217 -0.70 -15.24 -3.81
C ARG A 217 0.11 -16.06 -4.81
N ALA A 218 1.05 -15.44 -5.52
CA ALA A 218 1.93 -16.14 -6.45
C ALA A 218 2.77 -17.22 -5.75
N ALA A 219 3.24 -16.96 -4.53
CA ALA A 219 3.97 -17.95 -3.74
C ALA A 219 3.08 -19.13 -3.31
N PHE A 220 1.81 -18.89 -2.98
CA PHE A 220 0.83 -19.95 -2.69
C PHE A 220 0.60 -20.84 -3.91
N GLU A 221 0.40 -20.25 -5.08
CA GLU A 221 0.14 -20.98 -6.33
C GLU A 221 1.34 -21.82 -6.80
N LYS A 222 2.57 -21.34 -6.55
CA LYS A 222 3.81 -22.06 -6.90
C LYS A 222 4.32 -22.98 -5.80
N GLY A 223 3.79 -22.89 -4.59
CA GLY A 223 4.23 -23.69 -3.43
C GLY A 223 5.55 -23.20 -2.79
N HIS A 224 6.09 -22.06 -3.21
CA HIS A 224 7.29 -21.42 -2.65
C HIS A 224 7.38 -19.94 -3.08
N PRO A 225 8.16 -19.09 -2.39
CA PRO A 225 8.36 -17.70 -2.81
C PRO A 225 8.93 -17.59 -4.23
N VAL A 226 8.28 -16.79 -5.06
CA VAL A 226 8.67 -16.49 -6.45
C VAL A 226 8.73 -14.97 -6.65
N LYS A 227 9.58 -14.53 -7.58
CA LYS A 227 9.68 -13.11 -7.96
C LYS A 227 8.68 -12.84 -9.08
N LEU A 228 7.83 -11.83 -8.90
CA LEU A 228 6.97 -11.30 -9.95
C LEU A 228 7.81 -10.58 -11.02
N GLU A 229 7.48 -10.76 -12.29
CA GLU A 229 8.18 -10.09 -13.41
C GLU A 229 7.86 -8.60 -13.45
N HIS A 230 6.61 -8.24 -13.20
CA HIS A 230 6.10 -6.88 -13.20
C HIS A 230 5.27 -6.62 -11.94
N ILE A 231 5.34 -5.40 -11.42
CA ILE A 231 4.48 -4.93 -10.33
C ILE A 231 4.05 -3.47 -10.56
N ASP A 232 2.83 -3.11 -10.15
CA ASP A 232 2.48 -1.71 -9.89
C ASP A 232 3.10 -1.29 -8.55
N LYS A 233 3.73 -0.12 -8.52
CA LYS A 233 4.41 0.45 -7.35
C LYS A 233 3.56 1.47 -6.59
N PHE A 234 2.33 1.71 -7.03
CA PHE A 234 1.44 2.71 -6.45
C PHE A 234 1.23 2.52 -4.94
N ALA A 235 0.87 1.30 -4.54
CA ALA A 235 0.73 0.91 -3.14
C ALA A 235 2.09 0.50 -2.54
N ASP A 236 3.04 1.45 -2.49
CA ASP A 236 4.45 1.22 -2.19
C ASP A 236 4.74 0.42 -0.91
N GLY A 237 3.93 0.54 0.14
CA GLY A 237 4.05 -0.25 1.38
C GLY A 237 3.74 -1.74 1.23
N ILE A 238 3.00 -2.14 0.19
CA ILE A 238 2.62 -3.53 -0.14
C ILE A 238 3.04 -3.98 -1.55
N ALA A 239 3.69 -3.10 -2.33
CA ALA A 239 4.23 -3.40 -3.65
C ALA A 239 5.54 -4.21 -3.61
N VAL A 240 5.47 -5.45 -3.11
CA VAL A 240 6.63 -6.34 -2.94
C VAL A 240 6.66 -7.38 -4.06
N GLN A 241 7.81 -7.51 -4.75
CA GLN A 241 7.95 -8.45 -5.88
C GLN A 241 8.11 -9.91 -5.45
N LYS A 242 8.65 -10.16 -4.25
CA LYS A 242 8.90 -11.50 -3.72
C LYS A 242 8.75 -11.48 -2.20
N VAL A 243 7.85 -12.31 -1.68
CA VAL A 243 7.66 -12.47 -0.22
C VAL A 243 8.86 -13.14 0.45
N GLY A 244 8.96 -12.95 1.76
CA GLY A 244 9.91 -13.68 2.60
C GLY A 244 9.66 -15.19 2.61
N ARG A 245 10.70 -15.97 2.88
CA ARG A 245 10.57 -17.43 3.00
C ARG A 245 9.83 -17.81 4.27
N SER A 246 10.24 -17.25 5.41
CA SER A 246 9.63 -17.57 6.70
C SER A 246 8.22 -16.98 6.81
N THR A 247 7.98 -15.82 6.20
CA THR A 247 6.64 -15.22 6.13
C THR A 247 5.69 -16.03 5.25
N TYR A 248 6.16 -16.57 4.12
CA TYR A 248 5.38 -17.52 3.32
C TYR A 248 5.04 -18.79 4.11
N GLU A 249 6.00 -19.37 4.83
CA GLU A 249 5.77 -20.58 5.63
C GLU A 249 4.69 -20.35 6.72
N ALA A 250 4.73 -19.19 7.39
CA ALA A 250 3.70 -18.80 8.35
C ALA A 250 2.34 -18.55 7.68
N ALA A 251 2.32 -17.78 6.59
CA ALA A 251 1.10 -17.48 5.86
C ALA A 251 0.42 -18.75 5.34
N ARG A 252 1.16 -19.65 4.71
CA ARG A 252 0.66 -20.94 4.21
C ARG A 252 -0.03 -21.77 5.30
N ARG A 253 0.43 -21.65 6.55
CA ARG A 253 -0.10 -22.42 7.67
C ARG A 253 -1.31 -21.76 8.34
N TYR A 254 -1.34 -20.44 8.42
CA TYR A 254 -2.23 -19.71 9.33
C TYR A 254 -3.17 -18.70 8.67
N VAL A 255 -2.93 -18.33 7.41
CA VAL A 255 -3.79 -17.39 6.67
C VAL A 255 -4.89 -18.18 5.97
N ASP A 256 -6.14 -17.82 6.22
CA ASP A 256 -7.31 -18.53 5.69
C ASP A 256 -7.62 -18.10 4.25
N GLN A 257 -7.46 -16.81 3.95
CA GLN A 257 -7.78 -16.25 2.63
C GLN A 257 -6.77 -15.18 2.20
N LEU A 258 -6.51 -15.13 0.89
CA LEU A 258 -5.73 -14.09 0.23
C LEU A 258 -6.56 -13.45 -0.88
N ILE A 259 -6.84 -12.16 -0.76
CA ILE A 259 -7.62 -11.39 -1.72
C ILE A 259 -6.78 -10.29 -2.36
N GLY A 260 -7.11 -9.95 -3.60
CA GLY A 260 -6.53 -8.83 -4.33
C GLY A 260 -7.50 -7.66 -4.35
N VAL A 261 -6.97 -6.44 -4.21
CA VAL A 261 -7.75 -5.21 -4.29
C VAL A 261 -7.11 -4.29 -5.33
N ASP A 262 -7.92 -3.78 -6.24
CA ASP A 262 -7.48 -2.87 -7.29
C ASP A 262 -6.96 -1.55 -6.71
N GLU A 263 -5.85 -1.05 -7.24
CA GLU A 263 -5.23 0.21 -6.84
C GLU A 263 -6.16 1.42 -7.01
N GLY A 264 -7.08 1.39 -7.97
CA GLY A 264 -8.12 2.39 -8.12
C GLY A 264 -9.15 2.35 -6.99
N LEU A 265 -9.58 1.16 -6.55
CA LEU A 265 -10.44 1.00 -5.37
C LEU A 265 -9.73 1.41 -4.08
N ILE A 266 -8.43 1.12 -3.96
CA ILE A 266 -7.59 1.62 -2.85
C ILE A 266 -7.58 3.15 -2.87
N SER A 267 -7.49 3.77 -4.05
CA SER A 267 -7.47 5.22 -4.21
C SER A 267 -8.81 5.85 -3.83
N GLU A 268 -9.92 5.30 -4.31
CA GLU A 268 -11.27 5.72 -3.92
C GLU A 268 -11.45 5.62 -2.41
N THR A 269 -11.06 4.49 -1.81
CA THR A 269 -11.15 4.27 -0.36
C THR A 269 -10.33 5.29 0.42
N LEU A 270 -9.12 5.62 -0.04
CA LEU A 270 -8.25 6.61 0.61
C LEU A 270 -8.90 8.01 0.60
N ILE A 271 -9.50 8.41 -0.52
CA ILE A 271 -10.23 9.67 -0.66
C ILE A 271 -11.46 9.69 0.27
N ASP A 272 -12.20 8.59 0.34
CA ASP A 272 -13.35 8.43 1.25
C ASP A 272 -12.94 8.53 2.72
N MET A 273 -11.87 7.85 3.12
CA MET A 273 -11.34 7.92 4.48
C MET A 273 -10.96 9.35 4.87
N TYR A 274 -10.33 10.10 3.95
CA TYR A 274 -9.98 11.49 4.19
C TYR A 274 -11.23 12.38 4.26
N SER A 275 -12.07 12.34 3.24
CA SER A 275 -13.17 13.29 3.06
C SER A 275 -14.37 13.04 3.97
N LYS A 276 -14.67 11.77 4.29
CA LYS A 276 -15.86 11.37 5.07
C LYS A 276 -15.53 11.10 6.55
N GLN A 277 -14.31 10.66 6.85
CA GLN A 277 -13.93 10.23 8.20
C GLN A 277 -12.79 11.05 8.82
N GLY A 278 -12.10 11.90 8.04
CA GLY A 278 -10.93 12.65 8.52
C GLY A 278 -9.72 11.76 8.85
N ILE A 279 -9.68 10.55 8.28
CA ILE A 279 -8.59 9.58 8.52
C ILE A 279 -7.55 9.71 7.41
N ILE A 280 -6.31 10.01 7.79
CA ILE A 280 -5.17 10.02 6.87
C ILE A 280 -4.54 8.63 6.85
N ALA A 281 -4.54 8.00 5.68
CA ALA A 281 -3.87 6.74 5.41
C ALA A 281 -2.98 6.88 4.17
N GLU A 282 -1.97 6.03 4.06
CA GLU A 282 -1.26 5.77 2.80
C GLU A 282 -1.98 4.65 2.01
N PRO A 283 -1.69 4.43 0.72
CA PRO A 283 -2.38 3.39 -0.07
C PRO A 283 -2.35 1.99 0.56
N ALA A 284 -1.20 1.57 1.10
CA ALA A 284 -1.08 0.30 1.83
C ALA A 284 -1.97 0.26 3.10
N GLY A 285 -2.12 1.39 3.79
CA GLY A 285 -2.96 1.54 4.98
C GLY A 285 -4.47 1.50 4.66
N ALA A 286 -4.87 1.91 3.46
CA ALA A 286 -6.26 1.86 3.01
C ALA A 286 -6.67 0.47 2.47
N ALA A 287 -5.71 -0.38 2.09
CA ALA A 287 -5.98 -1.67 1.43
C ALA A 287 -6.95 -2.58 2.20
N ALA A 288 -6.78 -2.70 3.53
CA ALA A 288 -7.67 -3.54 4.35
C ALA A 288 -9.11 -3.02 4.42
N ILE A 289 -9.32 -1.71 4.28
CA ILE A 289 -10.67 -1.11 4.24
C ILE A 289 -11.27 -1.27 2.84
N ALA A 290 -10.45 -1.09 1.80
CA ALA A 290 -10.86 -1.27 0.41
C ALA A 290 -11.33 -2.72 0.15
N ALA A 291 -10.70 -3.70 0.81
CA ALA A 291 -11.11 -5.09 0.79
C ALA A 291 -12.55 -5.35 1.30
N LEU A 292 -13.12 -4.47 2.12
CA LEU A 292 -14.51 -4.60 2.58
C LEU A 292 -15.50 -4.51 1.41
N GLU A 293 -15.22 -3.70 0.39
CA GLU A 293 -16.07 -3.62 -0.81
C GLU A 293 -16.01 -4.93 -1.62
N VAL A 294 -14.82 -5.54 -1.73
CA VAL A 294 -14.63 -6.82 -2.41
C VAL A 294 -15.35 -7.97 -1.69
N MET A 295 -15.39 -7.91 -0.36
CA MET A 295 -15.97 -8.96 0.50
C MET A 295 -17.36 -8.59 1.05
N LYS A 296 -18.03 -7.58 0.51
CA LYS A 296 -19.24 -6.97 1.11
C LYS A 296 -20.36 -7.95 1.42
N ASP A 297 -20.57 -8.92 0.54
CA ASP A 297 -21.62 -9.93 0.72
C ASP A 297 -21.22 -10.96 1.80
N ASP A 298 -19.93 -11.28 1.90
CA ASP A 298 -19.39 -12.26 2.84
C ASP A 298 -19.30 -11.73 4.27
N ILE A 299 -19.15 -10.41 4.46
CA ILE A 299 -19.02 -9.79 5.79
C ILE A 299 -20.34 -9.33 6.40
N LYS A 300 -21.44 -9.38 5.65
CA LYS A 300 -22.75 -8.89 6.13
C LYS A 300 -23.17 -9.61 7.40
N GLY A 301 -23.53 -8.83 8.43
CA GLY A 301 -23.91 -9.32 9.75
C GLY A 301 -22.75 -9.84 10.61
N LYS A 302 -21.50 -9.79 10.12
CA LYS A 302 -20.30 -10.19 10.86
C LYS A 302 -19.65 -9.00 11.56
N THR A 303 -18.81 -9.30 12.54
CA THR A 303 -17.96 -8.33 13.22
C THR A 303 -16.52 -8.49 12.74
N VAL A 304 -15.95 -7.44 12.16
CA VAL A 304 -14.66 -7.51 11.47
C VAL A 304 -13.70 -6.40 11.92
N ALA A 305 -12.41 -6.70 11.93
CA ALA A 305 -11.36 -5.72 12.22
C ALA A 305 -10.48 -5.46 10.98
N CYS A 306 -10.23 -4.20 10.64
CA CYS A 306 -9.33 -3.80 9.57
C CYS A 306 -8.10 -3.08 10.15
N ILE A 307 -6.90 -3.48 9.71
CA ILE A 307 -5.66 -2.82 10.12
C ILE A 307 -5.33 -1.69 9.16
N ILE A 308 -5.35 -0.44 9.65
CA ILE A 308 -4.81 0.72 8.93
C ILE A 308 -3.30 0.75 9.16
N SER A 309 -2.54 0.07 8.30
CA SER A 309 -1.12 -0.22 8.54
C SER A 309 -0.22 1.03 8.61
N GLY A 310 -0.59 2.11 7.93
CA GLY A 310 0.25 3.32 7.89
C GLY A 310 -0.46 4.55 7.34
N GLY A 311 0.13 5.71 7.61
CA GLY A 311 -0.38 7.02 7.24
C GLY A 311 0.67 7.96 6.66
N ASN A 312 1.81 7.44 6.17
CA ASN A 312 2.88 8.24 5.59
C ASN A 312 2.57 8.60 4.12
N ASN A 313 1.41 9.22 3.90
CA ASN A 313 0.97 9.64 2.58
C ASN A 313 1.72 10.88 2.08
N ASP A 314 1.92 10.97 0.77
CA ASP A 314 2.41 12.17 0.09
C ASP A 314 1.23 12.92 -0.49
N ILE A 315 0.97 14.13 0.01
CA ILE A 315 -0.15 14.96 -0.44
C ILE A 315 -0.05 15.32 -1.93
N ASN A 316 1.16 15.36 -2.49
CA ASN A 316 1.35 15.64 -3.91
C ASN A 316 0.86 14.50 -4.81
N ARG A 317 0.61 13.31 -4.24
CA ARG A 317 0.05 12.15 -4.95
C ARG A 317 -1.48 12.13 -4.95
N MET A 318 -2.15 13.06 -4.27
CA MET A 318 -3.63 13.08 -4.23
C MET A 318 -4.26 13.20 -5.62
N GLN A 319 -3.65 13.96 -6.54
CA GLN A 319 -4.13 14.06 -7.93
C GLN A 319 -4.03 12.72 -8.68
N GLU A 320 -2.94 11.98 -8.48
CA GLU A 320 -2.76 10.62 -9.03
C GLU A 320 -3.84 9.67 -8.48
N MET A 321 -4.14 9.78 -7.17
CA MET A 321 -5.16 8.97 -6.50
C MET A 321 -6.57 9.28 -7.04
N GLU A 322 -6.93 10.55 -7.17
CA GLU A 322 -8.21 10.98 -7.75
C GLU A 322 -8.37 10.46 -9.17
N GLU A 323 -7.32 10.58 -9.99
CA GLU A 323 -7.32 10.06 -11.35
C GLU A 323 -7.54 8.54 -11.40
N ARG A 324 -6.78 7.76 -10.61
CA ARG A 324 -6.92 6.30 -10.56
C ARG A 324 -8.31 5.88 -10.08
N ALA A 325 -8.87 6.57 -9.08
CA ALA A 325 -10.23 6.31 -8.59
C ALA A 325 -11.29 6.55 -9.69
N LEU A 326 -11.19 7.66 -10.42
CA LEU A 326 -12.13 7.99 -11.50
C LEU A 326 -12.01 7.03 -12.70
N ILE A 327 -10.80 6.56 -13.02
CA ILE A 327 -10.60 5.52 -14.04
C ILE A 327 -11.23 4.21 -13.59
N TYR A 328 -11.05 3.83 -12.33
CA TYR A 328 -11.60 2.60 -11.77
C TYR A 328 -13.14 2.58 -11.72
N ASP A 329 -13.78 3.70 -11.36
CA ASP A 329 -15.25 3.80 -11.42
C ASP A 329 -15.79 3.88 -12.86
N GLY A 330 -14.91 3.95 -13.86
CA GLY A 330 -15.28 3.97 -15.27
C GLY A 330 -15.88 5.30 -15.72
N VAL A 331 -15.60 6.39 -15.01
CA VAL A 331 -16.05 7.74 -15.37
C VAL A 331 -14.99 8.52 -16.12
N LYS A 332 -13.69 8.31 -15.85
CA LYS A 332 -12.60 9.01 -16.53
C LYS A 332 -11.93 8.13 -17.58
N HIS A 333 -11.79 8.68 -18.79
CA HIS A 333 -11.31 7.98 -19.98
C HIS A 333 -10.31 8.82 -20.76
N TYR A 334 -9.35 8.17 -21.40
CA TYR A 334 -8.34 8.82 -22.22
C TYR A 334 -8.29 8.25 -23.63
N PHE A 335 -8.22 9.14 -24.61
CA PHE A 335 -8.20 8.79 -26.02
C PHE A 335 -7.15 9.60 -26.78
N VAL A 336 -6.61 9.00 -27.84
CA VAL A 336 -5.95 9.76 -28.91
C VAL A 336 -6.89 9.81 -30.10
N VAL A 337 -7.34 11.02 -30.43
CA VAL A 337 -8.37 11.28 -31.45
C VAL A 337 -7.78 12.15 -32.55
N ASN A 338 -8.03 11.80 -33.81
CA ASN A 338 -7.57 12.57 -34.96
C ASN A 338 -8.53 13.72 -35.27
N PHE A 339 -8.23 14.91 -34.77
CA PHE A 339 -9.05 16.09 -35.01
C PHE A 339 -8.82 16.67 -36.43
N PRO A 340 -9.90 17.02 -37.17
CA PRO A 340 -9.78 17.82 -38.39
C PRO A 340 -9.08 19.16 -38.12
N GLN A 341 -8.07 19.52 -38.93
CA GLN A 341 -7.37 20.80 -38.82
C GLN A 341 -8.15 21.94 -39.50
N ARG A 342 -9.42 22.12 -39.10
CA ARG A 342 -10.30 23.21 -39.56
C ARG A 342 -10.91 23.97 -38.38
N PRO A 343 -11.24 25.26 -38.56
CA PRO A 343 -12.01 26.00 -37.56
C PRO A 343 -13.30 25.26 -37.18
N GLY A 344 -13.61 25.25 -35.89
CA GLY A 344 -14.84 24.65 -35.36
C GLY A 344 -14.79 23.15 -35.03
N ALA A 345 -13.70 22.43 -35.32
CA ALA A 345 -13.60 20.99 -35.01
C ALA A 345 -13.77 20.69 -33.50
N LEU A 346 -13.18 21.50 -32.61
CA LEU A 346 -13.39 21.35 -31.17
C LEU A 346 -14.83 21.66 -30.76
N ARG A 347 -15.46 22.67 -31.36
CA ARG A 347 -16.87 23.00 -31.10
C ARG A 347 -17.79 21.86 -31.52
N GLU A 348 -17.51 21.25 -32.67
CA GLU A 348 -18.23 20.07 -33.15
C GLU A 348 -18.07 18.88 -32.19
N PHE A 349 -16.84 18.64 -31.71
CA PHE A 349 -16.58 17.61 -30.71
C PHE A 349 -17.38 17.84 -29.42
N VAL A 350 -17.31 19.04 -28.85
CA VAL A 350 -18.02 19.40 -27.62
C VAL A 350 -19.54 19.31 -27.80
N ASN A 351 -20.09 19.75 -28.93
CA ASN A 351 -21.53 19.81 -29.11
C ASN A 351 -22.16 18.48 -29.54
N ASN A 352 -21.42 17.65 -30.28
CA ASN A 352 -21.98 16.49 -30.96
C ASN A 352 -21.44 15.16 -30.43
N ILE A 353 -20.28 15.15 -29.75
CA ILE A 353 -19.60 13.92 -29.31
C ILE A 353 -19.68 13.76 -27.80
N LEU A 354 -19.43 14.83 -27.03
CA LEU A 354 -19.62 14.82 -25.59
C LEU A 354 -21.10 14.75 -25.20
N GLY A 355 -21.40 14.05 -24.10
CA GLY A 355 -22.67 14.12 -23.42
C GLY A 355 -22.88 15.50 -22.76
N PRO A 356 -24.12 15.84 -22.40
CA PRO A 356 -24.47 17.16 -21.85
C PRO A 356 -23.82 17.46 -20.49
N ASN A 357 -23.38 16.43 -19.77
CA ASN A 357 -22.76 16.53 -18.45
C ASN A 357 -21.30 16.04 -18.45
N ASP A 358 -20.73 15.71 -19.62
CA ASP A 358 -19.35 15.26 -19.72
C ASP A 358 -18.40 16.47 -19.69
N ASP A 359 -17.22 16.29 -19.11
CA ASP A 359 -16.18 17.30 -19.01
C ASP A 359 -14.88 16.87 -19.70
N ILE A 360 -14.14 17.85 -20.25
CA ILE A 360 -12.82 17.62 -20.83
C ILE A 360 -11.78 17.94 -19.75
N THR A 361 -11.17 16.90 -19.18
CA THR A 361 -10.12 17.05 -18.15
C THR A 361 -8.72 17.22 -18.72
N ARG A 362 -8.51 16.83 -19.98
CA ARG A 362 -7.22 17.02 -20.68
C ARG A 362 -7.46 17.23 -22.16
N PHE A 363 -6.75 18.18 -22.75
CA PHE A 363 -6.77 18.42 -24.19
C PHE A 363 -5.40 18.91 -24.66
N GLU A 364 -4.63 18.02 -25.28
CA GLU A 364 -3.33 18.36 -25.85
C GLU A 364 -3.36 18.22 -27.36
N TYR A 365 -3.16 19.34 -28.04
CA TYR A 365 -3.17 19.44 -29.48
C TYR A 365 -1.83 19.96 -30.00
N ILE A 366 -1.24 19.23 -30.93
CA ILE A 366 -0.03 19.67 -31.63
C ILE A 366 -0.37 19.90 -33.10
N LYS A 367 -0.37 21.17 -33.52
CA LYS A 367 -0.58 21.53 -34.93
C LYS A 367 0.59 21.02 -35.77
N ARG A 368 0.31 20.13 -36.72
CA ARG A 368 1.30 19.68 -37.71
C ARG A 368 1.03 20.35 -39.05
N ALA A 369 2.01 21.12 -39.55
CA ALA A 369 1.97 21.63 -40.91
C ALA A 369 1.89 20.45 -41.90
N ASN A 370 1.03 20.55 -42.92
CA ASN A 370 0.86 19.58 -44.01
C ASN A 370 0.00 18.32 -43.73
N LYS A 371 -0.85 18.29 -42.70
CA LYS A 371 -1.87 17.23 -42.53
C LYS A 371 -3.27 17.81 -42.38
N GLY A 372 -4.27 17.19 -43.02
CA GLY A 372 -5.69 17.56 -42.88
C GLY A 372 -6.29 17.25 -41.50
N THR A 373 -5.64 16.36 -40.74
CA THR A 373 -5.97 15.99 -39.36
C THR A 373 -4.73 16.02 -38.46
N GLY A 374 -4.92 16.07 -37.14
CA GLY A 374 -3.83 15.99 -36.16
C GLY A 374 -4.26 15.21 -34.93
N PRO A 375 -3.36 14.39 -34.34
CA PRO A 375 -3.69 13.65 -33.12
C PRO A 375 -3.85 14.61 -31.94
N VAL A 376 -4.89 14.37 -31.15
CA VAL A 376 -5.19 15.08 -29.90
C VAL A 376 -5.27 14.04 -28.80
N LEU A 377 -4.49 14.22 -27.73
CA LEU A 377 -4.73 13.49 -26.50
C LEU A 377 -5.89 14.19 -25.77
N ILE A 378 -6.95 13.45 -25.53
CA ILE A 378 -8.14 13.95 -24.84
C ILE A 378 -8.44 13.07 -23.62
N GLY A 379 -8.64 13.72 -22.47
CA GLY A 379 -9.16 13.12 -21.25
C GLY A 379 -10.59 13.59 -21.06
N ILE A 380 -11.52 12.66 -20.87
CA ILE A 380 -12.95 12.91 -20.72
C ILE A 380 -13.41 12.32 -19.40
N THR A 381 -14.11 13.10 -18.58
CA THR A 381 -14.85 12.59 -17.42
C THR A 381 -16.33 12.61 -17.74
N LEU A 382 -16.97 11.45 -17.66
CA LEU A 382 -18.39 11.27 -17.90
C LEU A 382 -19.21 11.81 -16.72
N GLY A 383 -20.38 12.37 -17.02
CA GLY A 383 -21.36 12.69 -15.97
C GLY A 383 -21.99 11.44 -15.34
N ASP A 384 -22.13 10.37 -16.11
CA ASP A 384 -22.59 9.04 -15.68
C ASP A 384 -21.78 7.96 -16.42
N LYS A 385 -21.26 6.97 -15.70
CA LYS A 385 -20.53 5.84 -16.31
C LYS A 385 -21.37 5.04 -17.31
N ALA A 386 -22.69 5.06 -17.19
CA ALA A 386 -23.60 4.41 -18.14
C ALA A 386 -23.52 5.03 -19.55
N ASP A 387 -23.07 6.28 -19.68
CA ASP A 387 -22.98 6.99 -20.95
C ASP A 387 -21.77 6.60 -21.80
N TYR A 388 -20.85 5.78 -21.25
CA TYR A 388 -19.63 5.37 -21.93
C TYR A 388 -19.89 4.73 -23.30
N ALA A 389 -20.84 3.81 -23.40
CA ALA A 389 -21.16 3.15 -24.66
C ALA A 389 -21.61 4.15 -25.74
N ALA A 390 -22.42 5.13 -25.35
CA ALA A 390 -22.91 6.17 -26.24
C ALA A 390 -21.80 7.16 -26.64
N LEU A 391 -20.87 7.49 -25.73
CA LEU A 391 -19.67 8.26 -26.06
C LEU A 391 -18.83 7.54 -27.12
N ILE A 392 -18.58 6.24 -26.94
CA ILE A 392 -17.78 5.44 -27.87
C ILE A 392 -18.43 5.38 -29.26
N GLU A 393 -19.75 5.23 -29.34
CA GLU A 393 -20.47 5.26 -30.61
C GLU A 393 -20.26 6.59 -31.34
N ARG A 394 -20.49 7.72 -30.67
CA ARG A 394 -20.29 9.05 -31.25
C ARG A 394 -18.82 9.28 -31.64
N LEU A 395 -17.89 8.86 -30.78
CA LEU A 395 -16.45 9.00 -31.02
C LEU A 395 -16.00 8.20 -32.26
N SER A 396 -16.54 7.00 -32.45
CA SER A 396 -16.24 6.16 -33.62
C SER A 396 -16.72 6.75 -34.95
N VAL A 397 -17.79 7.56 -34.90
CA VAL A 397 -18.27 8.32 -36.07
C VAL A 397 -17.38 9.52 -36.34
N PHE A 398 -16.91 10.20 -35.29
CA PHE A 398 -16.03 11.36 -35.40
C PHE A 398 -14.63 11.00 -35.93
N ASP A 399 -14.05 9.93 -35.39
CA ASP A 399 -12.77 9.38 -35.82
C ASP A 399 -12.82 7.84 -35.72
N PRO A 400 -13.04 7.12 -36.82
CA PRO A 400 -13.03 5.64 -36.81
C PRO A 400 -11.69 5.02 -36.40
N SER A 401 -10.62 5.80 -36.38
CA SER A 401 -9.25 5.38 -36.06
C SER A 401 -8.74 5.88 -34.70
N TYR A 402 -9.64 6.33 -33.82
CA TYR A 402 -9.28 6.76 -32.47
C TYR A 402 -8.60 5.61 -31.71
N ILE A 403 -7.67 5.96 -30.82
CA ILE A 403 -7.01 5.00 -29.93
C ILE A 403 -7.59 5.22 -28.53
N ASN A 404 -8.23 4.19 -27.99
CA ASN A 404 -8.56 4.16 -26.57
C ASN A 404 -7.31 3.80 -25.77
N LEU A 405 -6.95 4.64 -24.79
CA LEU A 405 -5.80 4.37 -23.93
C LEU A 405 -6.14 3.41 -22.79
N HIS A 406 -7.43 3.18 -22.52
CA HIS A 406 -7.88 2.16 -21.57
C HIS A 406 -7.39 0.76 -22.01
N GLY A 407 -6.68 0.07 -21.12
CA GLY A 407 -6.07 -1.24 -21.40
C GLY A 407 -4.75 -1.20 -22.17
N ASN A 408 -4.21 -0.01 -22.48
CA ASN A 408 -2.88 0.15 -23.05
C ASN A 408 -1.97 0.94 -22.09
N GLU A 409 -1.55 0.28 -21.00
CA GLU A 409 -0.76 0.90 -19.93
C GLU A 409 0.53 1.56 -20.43
N SER A 410 1.20 0.97 -21.44
CA SER A 410 2.43 1.56 -21.98
C SER A 410 2.19 2.89 -22.69
N LEU A 411 1.10 3.02 -23.45
CA LEU A 411 0.73 4.28 -24.09
C LEU A 411 0.18 5.27 -23.06
N TYR A 412 -0.62 4.78 -22.10
CA TYR A 412 -1.13 5.58 -21.00
C TYR A 412 0.03 6.23 -20.23
N ASN A 413 0.98 5.44 -19.71
CA ASN A 413 2.12 5.96 -18.95
C ASN A 413 3.06 6.89 -19.74
N MET A 414 3.01 6.87 -21.08
CA MET A 414 3.82 7.74 -21.93
C MET A 414 3.12 9.09 -22.20
N LEU A 415 1.80 9.08 -22.29
CA LEU A 415 1.00 10.21 -22.76
C LEU A 415 0.26 10.91 -21.62
N VAL A 416 -0.16 10.16 -20.61
CA VAL A 416 -0.92 10.65 -19.46
C VAL A 416 0.02 10.81 -18.29
#